data_AF-A0AAX3A5M3-F1
#
_entry.id   AF-A0AAX3A5M3-F1
#
_cell.length_a   1.000
_cell.length_b   1.000
_cell.length_c   1.000
_cell.angle_alpha   90.00
_cell.angle_beta   90.00
_cell.angle_gamma   90.00
#
_symmetry.space_group_name_H-M   'P 1'
#
loop_
_entity.id
_entity.type
_entity.pdbx_description
1 polymer ?
#
loop_
_entity_poly.entity_id
_entity_poly.type
_entity_poly.pdbx_seq_one_letter_code
_entity_poly.pdbx_strand_id
1 'polypeptide(L)'
;MSTPRAAALAGVLFAVLFGVALVLIRTALPEGAEPGSQWIDGATTRLRVASVLMPFAGIAFLWFIGVVRDGFGRYEDRFFSSVFLGSGILFLAMMFVSSAVGAGLIASRAGISDADAYSHVATFGQMVLMALSKTYGVRMAAVFMMSLATIWLKTGLMPRPLVYTTYLVAVGLLIAGNVSMWIVLAFPLWVLAVSVLILIRAGVIDLHGEREPSE
;
A
#
# COMPACT_ATOMS: atom_id res chain seq x y z
N MET A 1 2.42 25.70 9.58
CA MET A 1 1.98 24.60 8.69
C MET A 1 0.82 23.90 9.38
N SER A 2 -0.38 23.97 8.82
CA SER A 2 -1.55 23.33 9.41
C SER A 2 -1.36 21.79 9.39
N THR A 3 -1.46 21.17 10.57
CA THR A 3 -1.40 19.72 10.83
C THR A 3 -2.02 18.83 9.74
N PRO A 4 -3.18 19.16 9.12
CA PRO A 4 -3.77 18.37 8.02
C PRO A 4 -2.97 18.32 6.70
N ARG A 5 -2.10 19.30 6.39
CA ARG A 5 -1.33 19.30 5.12
C ARG A 5 -0.12 18.35 5.17
N ALA A 6 0.62 18.37 6.28
CA ALA A 6 1.72 17.43 6.52
C ALA A 6 1.23 15.97 6.53
N ALA A 7 0.01 15.80 7.02
CA ALA A 7 -0.77 14.57 7.04
C ALA A 7 -1.13 14.03 5.65
N ALA A 8 -1.68 14.86 4.74
CA ALA A 8 -2.00 14.43 3.37
C ALA A 8 -0.76 14.00 2.57
N LEU A 9 0.40 14.61 2.83
CA LEU A 9 1.67 14.23 2.22
C LEU A 9 2.10 12.80 2.58
N ALA A 10 1.69 12.27 3.73
CA ALA A 10 2.03 10.89 4.12
C ALA A 10 1.45 9.86 3.15
N GLY A 11 0.20 10.04 2.70
CA GLY A 11 -0.40 9.12 1.74
C GLY A 11 0.19 9.24 0.33
N VAL A 12 0.57 10.45 -0.10
CA VAL A 12 1.33 10.66 -1.35
C VAL A 12 2.68 9.94 -1.26
N LEU A 13 3.41 10.13 -0.16
CA LEU A 13 4.70 9.50 0.09
C LEU A 13 4.57 7.97 0.11
N PHE A 14 3.56 7.43 0.79
CA PHE A 14 3.26 6.00 0.76
C PHE A 14 3.04 5.50 -0.67
N ALA A 15 2.16 6.15 -1.42
CA ALA A 15 1.81 5.72 -2.77
C ALA A 15 3.02 5.68 -3.70
N VAL A 16 3.89 6.69 -3.60
CA VAL A 16 5.14 6.75 -4.37
C VAL A 16 6.12 5.68 -3.92
N LEU A 17 6.45 5.61 -2.62
CA LEU A 17 7.43 4.64 -2.10
C LEU A 17 6.98 3.19 -2.35
N PHE A 18 5.72 2.88 -2.05
CA PHE A 18 5.16 1.54 -2.23
C PHE A 18 5.01 1.20 -3.71
N GLY A 19 4.52 2.13 -4.53
CA GLY A 19 4.42 1.96 -5.98
C GLY A 19 5.78 1.70 -6.62
N VAL A 20 6.80 2.48 -6.27
CA VAL A 20 8.18 2.27 -6.73
C VAL A 20 8.74 0.93 -6.27
N ALA A 21 8.56 0.58 -4.99
CA ALA A 21 9.01 -0.72 -4.47
C ALA A 21 8.36 -1.89 -5.22
N LEU A 22 7.05 -1.82 -5.50
CA LEU A 22 6.36 -2.81 -6.30
C LEU A 22 6.92 -2.87 -7.73
N VAL A 23 7.07 -1.74 -8.42
CA VAL A 23 7.63 -1.73 -9.78
C VAL A 23 9.06 -2.31 -9.82
N LEU A 24 9.89 -1.99 -8.84
CA LEU A 24 11.25 -2.54 -8.73
C LEU A 24 11.25 -4.06 -8.51
N ILE A 25 10.42 -4.57 -7.60
CA ILE A 25 10.28 -6.03 -7.37
C ILE A 25 9.81 -6.72 -8.65
N ARG A 26 8.87 -6.13 -9.37
CA ARG A 26 8.23 -6.71 -10.55
C ARG A 26 9.12 -6.71 -11.78
N THR A 27 9.89 -5.65 -11.98
CA THR A 27 10.89 -5.58 -13.05
C THR A 27 12.12 -6.44 -12.75
N ALA A 28 12.33 -6.84 -11.48
CA ALA A 28 13.37 -7.79 -11.09
C ALA A 28 12.93 -9.27 -11.21
N LEU A 29 11.63 -9.57 -11.06
CA LEU A 29 11.05 -10.92 -11.19
C LEU A 29 9.79 -10.90 -12.10
N PRO A 30 9.96 -11.02 -13.43
CA PRO A 30 8.85 -11.16 -14.38
C PRO A 30 8.05 -12.47 -14.15
N GLU A 31 6.75 -12.49 -14.49
CA GLU A 31 5.95 -13.74 -14.42
C GLU A 31 6.48 -14.80 -15.38
N GLY A 32 6.53 -16.05 -14.90
CA GLY A 32 7.02 -17.18 -15.69
C GLY A 32 8.53 -17.20 -15.90
N ALA A 33 9.27 -16.28 -15.28
CA ALA A 33 10.72 -16.27 -15.36
C ALA A 33 11.29 -17.51 -14.61
N GLU A 34 12.14 -18.27 -15.29
CA GLU A 34 12.70 -19.51 -14.73
C GLU A 34 13.39 -19.25 -13.38
N PRO A 35 13.32 -20.21 -12.43
CA PRO A 35 14.07 -20.13 -11.18
C PRO A 35 15.57 -19.89 -11.47
N GLY A 36 16.05 -18.65 -11.27
CA GLY A 36 17.42 -18.25 -11.63
C GLY A 36 17.52 -17.00 -12.51
N SER A 37 16.44 -16.60 -13.19
CA SER A 37 16.37 -15.37 -14.00
C SER A 37 16.50 -14.07 -13.19
N GLN A 38 16.24 -14.13 -11.88
CA GLN A 38 16.42 -13.04 -10.91
C GLN A 38 17.89 -12.59 -10.71
N TRP A 39 18.83 -13.21 -11.41
CA TRP A 39 20.28 -13.02 -11.28
C TRP A 39 20.94 -12.40 -12.52
N ILE A 40 20.14 -11.91 -13.47
CA ILE A 40 20.61 -11.05 -14.55
C ILE A 40 20.95 -9.66 -13.96
N ASP A 41 22.06 -9.07 -14.40
CA ASP A 41 22.61 -7.83 -13.84
C ASP A 41 21.54 -6.76 -13.56
N GLY A 42 21.48 -6.31 -12.30
CA GLY A 42 20.58 -5.26 -11.81
C GLY A 42 19.33 -5.72 -11.06
N ALA A 43 18.89 -6.97 -11.19
CA ALA A 43 17.71 -7.48 -10.46
C ALA A 43 17.93 -7.53 -8.93
N THR A 44 19.10 -7.98 -8.48
CA THR A 44 19.47 -7.98 -7.05
C THR A 44 19.49 -6.58 -6.45
N THR A 45 20.00 -5.59 -7.19
CA THR A 45 20.02 -4.18 -6.75
C THR A 45 18.62 -3.62 -6.62
N ARG A 46 17.74 -3.85 -7.61
CA ARG A 46 16.34 -3.39 -7.56
C ARG A 46 15.59 -4.00 -6.36
N LEU A 47 15.78 -5.29 -6.10
CA LEU A 47 15.18 -5.95 -4.95
C LEU A 47 15.70 -5.38 -3.63
N ARG A 48 17.01 -5.16 -3.51
CA ARG A 48 17.61 -4.55 -2.32
C ARG A 48 17.04 -3.15 -2.07
N VAL A 49 16.93 -2.33 -3.10
CA VAL A 49 16.33 -0.98 -2.99
C VAL A 49 14.86 -1.09 -2.58
N ALA A 50 14.08 -2.00 -3.18
CA ALA A 50 12.68 -2.20 -2.80
C ALA A 50 12.53 -2.64 -1.34
N SER A 51 13.40 -3.53 -0.86
CA SER A 51 13.42 -3.96 0.55
C SER A 51 13.77 -2.82 1.51
N VAL A 52 14.62 -1.88 1.10
CA VAL A 52 14.93 -0.68 1.89
C VAL A 52 13.77 0.32 1.88
N LEU A 53 13.05 0.46 0.77
CA LEU A 53 11.90 1.37 0.64
C LEU A 53 10.68 0.88 1.44
N MET A 54 10.49 -0.43 1.56
CA MET A 54 9.27 -1.01 2.13
C MET A 54 8.94 -0.53 3.56
N PRO A 55 9.90 -0.49 4.52
CA PRO A 55 9.61 0.03 5.86
C PRO A 55 9.18 1.49 5.87
N PHE A 56 9.82 2.34 5.06
CA PHE A 56 9.45 3.76 4.95
C PHE A 56 8.06 3.93 4.35
N ALA A 57 7.71 3.12 3.35
CA ALA A 57 6.36 3.06 2.81
C ALA A 57 5.36 2.69 3.92
N GLY A 58 5.64 1.66 4.72
CA GLY A 58 4.75 1.26 5.80
C GLY A 58 4.58 2.34 6.88
N ILE A 59 5.65 3.05 7.26
CA ILE A 59 5.54 4.20 8.19
C ILE A 59 4.63 5.28 7.59
N ALA A 60 4.82 5.64 6.32
CA ALA A 60 3.99 6.62 5.64
C ALA A 60 2.51 6.17 5.56
N PHE A 61 2.26 4.87 5.39
CA PHE A 61 0.90 4.32 5.40
C PHE A 61 0.24 4.38 6.77
N LEU A 62 0.97 4.11 7.86
CA LEU A 62 0.45 4.25 9.22
C LEU A 62 0.03 5.69 9.50
N TRP A 63 0.83 6.66 9.07
CA TRP A 63 0.46 8.08 9.12
C TRP A 63 -0.78 8.37 8.29
N PHE A 64 -0.85 7.88 7.05
CA PHE A 64 -2.05 8.01 6.20
C PHE A 64 -3.32 7.47 6.88
N ILE A 65 -3.24 6.30 7.53
CA ILE A 65 -4.35 5.74 8.31
C ILE A 65 -4.77 6.72 9.42
N GLY A 66 -3.82 7.26 10.18
CA GLY A 66 -4.11 8.23 11.24
C GLY A 66 -4.86 9.45 10.71
N VAL A 67 -4.44 9.99 9.58
CA VAL A 67 -5.05 11.17 8.95
C VAL A 67 -6.46 10.91 8.46
N VAL A 68 -6.66 9.78 7.79
CA VAL A 68 -7.98 9.37 7.32
C VAL A 68 -8.90 9.15 8.52
N ARG A 69 -8.36 8.57 9.61
CA ARG A 69 -9.09 8.32 10.85
C ARG A 69 -9.50 9.60 11.58
N ASP A 70 -8.61 10.60 11.66
CA ASP A 70 -8.92 11.91 12.25
C ASP A 70 -10.10 12.59 11.52
N GLY A 71 -10.26 12.30 10.23
CA GLY A 71 -11.37 12.81 9.41
C GLY A 71 -12.74 12.21 9.72
N PHE A 72 -12.84 11.10 10.45
CA PHE A 72 -14.11 10.37 10.65
C PHE A 72 -15.10 11.04 11.61
N GLY A 73 -14.64 11.98 12.45
CA GLY A 73 -15.51 12.75 13.35
C GLY A 73 -16.23 11.91 14.42
N ARG A 74 -17.41 12.36 14.86
CA ARG A 74 -18.19 11.78 15.98
C ARG A 74 -19.23 10.71 15.59
N TYR A 75 -19.38 10.41 14.29
CA TYR A 75 -20.45 9.55 13.78
C TYR A 75 -19.94 8.23 13.21
N GLU A 76 -18.75 7.80 13.62
CA GLU A 76 -18.16 6.57 13.09
C GLU A 76 -18.80 5.32 13.73
N ASP A 77 -19.24 4.41 12.87
CA ASP A 77 -19.67 3.07 13.28
C ASP A 77 -18.42 2.27 13.69
N ARG A 78 -18.31 1.95 14.99
CA ARG A 78 -17.14 1.29 15.59
C ARG A 78 -16.74 0.00 14.88
N PHE A 79 -17.70 -0.69 14.28
CA PHE A 79 -17.43 -1.89 13.49
C PHE A 79 -16.54 -1.58 12.28
N PHE A 80 -16.91 -0.59 11.46
CA PHE A 80 -16.15 -0.25 10.26
C PHE A 80 -14.80 0.40 10.59
N SER A 81 -14.72 1.19 11.66
CA SER A 81 -13.45 1.74 12.15
C SER A 81 -12.45 0.64 12.52
N SER A 82 -12.94 -0.41 13.19
CA SER A 82 -12.12 -1.56 13.61
C SER A 82 -11.66 -2.38 12.40
N VAL A 83 -12.57 -2.63 11.45
CA VAL A 83 -12.25 -3.35 10.21
C VAL A 83 -11.27 -2.56 9.35
N PHE A 84 -11.44 -1.24 9.23
CA PHE A 84 -10.53 -0.33 8.54
C PHE A 84 -9.11 -0.42 9.12
N LEU A 85 -8.97 -0.22 10.43
CA LEU A 85 -7.66 -0.25 11.08
C LEU A 85 -7.03 -1.65 10.99
N GLY A 86 -7.82 -2.69 11.30
CA GLY A 86 -7.35 -4.09 11.29
C GLY A 86 -6.88 -4.54 9.91
N SER A 87 -7.66 -4.26 8.87
CA SER A 87 -7.30 -4.62 7.49
C SER A 87 -6.10 -3.84 6.97
N GLY A 88 -5.97 -2.55 7.31
CA GLY A 88 -4.80 -1.74 6.94
C GLY A 88 -3.50 -2.24 7.59
N ILE A 89 -3.54 -2.58 8.88
CA ILE A 89 -2.38 -3.14 9.59
C ILE A 89 -2.03 -4.53 9.06
N LEU A 90 -3.03 -5.40 8.83
CA LEU A 90 -2.81 -6.72 8.25
C LEU A 90 -2.19 -6.63 6.85
N PHE A 91 -2.69 -5.71 6.01
CA PHE A 91 -2.08 -5.45 4.71
C PHE A 91 -0.59 -5.10 4.84
N LEU A 92 -0.25 -4.16 5.72
CA LEU A 92 1.15 -3.80 5.95
C LEU A 92 1.99 -4.96 6.46
N ALA A 93 1.47 -5.72 7.42
CA ALA A 93 2.18 -6.87 7.98
C ALA A 93 2.51 -7.90 6.88
N MET A 94 1.53 -8.22 6.02
CA MET A 94 1.76 -9.13 4.89
C MET A 94 2.84 -8.59 3.93
N MET A 95 2.85 -7.28 3.64
CA MET A 95 3.87 -6.67 2.78
C MET A 95 5.26 -6.63 3.42
N PHE A 96 5.36 -6.40 4.73
CA PHE A 96 6.63 -6.47 5.47
C PHE A 96 7.19 -7.88 5.48
N VAL A 97 6.36 -8.90 5.78
CA VAL A 97 6.81 -10.30 5.73
C VAL A 97 7.21 -10.68 4.31
N SER A 98 6.42 -10.29 3.30
CA SER A 98 6.75 -10.52 1.89
C SER A 98 8.10 -9.91 1.51
N SER A 99 8.39 -8.68 1.95
CA SER A 99 9.66 -8.00 1.71
C SER A 99 10.82 -8.64 2.48
N ALA A 100 10.59 -9.06 3.72
CA ALA A 100 11.58 -9.74 4.55
C ALA A 100 11.98 -11.10 3.94
N VAL A 101 11.02 -11.87 3.42
CA VAL A 101 11.29 -13.10 2.67
C VAL A 101 12.15 -12.80 1.44
N GLY A 102 11.80 -11.78 0.64
CA GLY A 102 12.59 -11.37 -0.51
C GLY A 102 14.04 -10.98 -0.16
N ALA A 103 14.23 -10.19 0.90
CA ALA A 103 15.56 -9.83 1.40
C ALA A 103 16.33 -11.05 1.92
N GLY A 104 15.65 -11.95 2.63
CA GLY A 104 16.22 -13.20 3.16
C GLY A 104 16.72 -14.13 2.06
N LEU A 105 15.99 -14.24 0.93
CA LEU A 105 16.42 -15.01 -0.24
C LEU A 105 17.71 -14.47 -0.86
N ILE A 106 17.88 -13.14 -0.88
CA ILE A 106 19.10 -12.50 -1.38
C ILE A 106 20.27 -12.77 -0.44
N ALA A 107 20.04 -12.66 0.87
CA ALA A 107 21.08 -12.86 1.88
C ALA A 107 21.52 -14.33 1.99
N SER A 108 20.58 -15.28 1.88
CA SER A 108 20.88 -16.72 2.01
C SER A 108 21.77 -17.26 0.90
N ARG A 109 21.78 -16.62 -0.28
CA ARG A 109 22.65 -17.02 -1.40
C ARG A 109 24.13 -17.03 -1.04
N ALA A 110 24.58 -16.06 -0.23
CA ALA A 110 25.99 -15.99 0.17
C ALA A 110 26.40 -17.11 1.13
N GLY A 111 25.43 -17.76 1.80
CA GLY A 111 25.68 -18.80 2.81
C GLY A 111 25.43 -20.22 2.33
N ILE A 112 24.83 -20.42 1.15
CA ILE A 112 24.51 -21.76 0.61
C ILE A 112 25.41 -22.02 -0.60
N SER A 113 26.36 -22.95 -0.44
CA SER A 113 27.29 -23.38 -1.51
C SER A 113 26.67 -24.38 -2.48
N ASP A 114 25.63 -25.10 -2.06
CA ASP A 114 24.89 -26.07 -2.88
C ASP A 114 23.80 -25.37 -3.70
N ALA A 115 23.97 -25.37 -5.03
CA ALA A 115 23.06 -24.72 -5.96
C ALA A 115 21.65 -25.33 -5.97
N ASP A 116 21.53 -26.64 -5.81
CA ASP A 116 20.23 -27.33 -5.82
C ASP A 116 19.46 -27.03 -4.55
N ALA A 117 20.13 -27.07 -3.40
CA ALA A 117 19.54 -26.67 -2.12
C ALA A 117 19.03 -25.21 -2.15
N TYR A 118 19.81 -24.30 -2.74
CA TYR A 118 19.40 -22.91 -2.90
C TYR A 118 18.16 -22.77 -3.80
N SER A 119 18.08 -23.53 -4.89
CA SER A 119 16.96 -23.47 -5.84
C SER A 119 15.61 -23.82 -5.21
N HIS A 120 15.58 -24.84 -4.33
CA HIS A 120 14.38 -25.24 -3.62
C HIS A 120 13.92 -24.16 -2.62
N VAL A 121 14.85 -23.58 -1.86
CA VAL A 121 14.57 -22.48 -0.92
C VAL A 121 14.09 -21.23 -1.68
N ALA A 122 14.72 -20.89 -2.81
CA ALA A 122 14.33 -19.76 -3.64
C ALA A 122 12.91 -19.93 -4.19
N THR A 123 12.58 -21.12 -4.72
CA THR A 123 11.24 -21.44 -5.23
C THR A 123 10.19 -21.33 -4.12
N PHE A 124 10.46 -21.92 -2.95
CA PHE A 124 9.55 -21.82 -1.80
C PHE A 124 9.34 -20.36 -1.37
N GLY A 125 10.42 -19.60 -1.20
CA GLY A 125 10.35 -18.20 -0.78
C GLY A 125 9.61 -17.32 -1.80
N GLN A 126 9.79 -17.58 -3.11
CA GLN A 126 9.03 -16.91 -4.16
C GLN A 126 7.53 -17.21 -4.06
N MET A 127 7.14 -18.47 -3.85
CA MET A 127 5.73 -18.86 -3.67
C MET A 127 5.11 -18.20 -2.43
N VAL A 128 5.84 -18.15 -1.31
CA VAL A 128 5.40 -17.47 -0.08
C VAL A 128 5.23 -15.97 -0.31
N LEU A 129 6.20 -15.32 -0.96
CA LEU A 129 6.15 -13.91 -1.31
C LEU A 129 4.92 -13.60 -2.19
N MET A 130 4.67 -14.43 -3.22
CA MET A 130 3.51 -14.26 -4.09
C MET A 130 2.19 -14.45 -3.33
N ALA A 131 2.08 -15.45 -2.46
CA ALA A 131 0.89 -15.67 -1.65
C ALA A 131 0.63 -14.50 -0.69
N LEU A 132 1.65 -14.04 0.05
CA LEU A 132 1.51 -12.92 0.98
C LEU A 132 1.10 -11.63 0.27
N SER A 133 1.74 -11.31 -0.87
CA SER A 133 1.51 -10.06 -1.58
C SER A 133 0.24 -10.05 -2.43
N LYS A 134 0.07 -11.04 -3.34
CA LYS A 134 -1.03 -11.08 -4.31
C LYS A 134 -2.32 -11.67 -3.75
N THR A 135 -2.21 -12.65 -2.86
CA THR A 135 -3.36 -13.44 -2.39
C THR A 135 -3.91 -12.86 -1.09
N TYR A 136 -3.09 -12.71 -0.06
CA TYR A 136 -3.53 -12.21 1.25
C TYR A 136 -3.53 -10.68 1.31
N GLY A 137 -2.43 -10.04 0.90
CA GLY A 137 -2.26 -8.59 0.92
C GLY A 137 -3.35 -7.86 0.14
N VAL A 138 -3.55 -8.20 -1.13
CA VAL A 138 -4.58 -7.57 -1.98
C VAL A 138 -5.98 -7.66 -1.37
N ARG A 139 -6.33 -8.81 -0.75
CA ARG A 139 -7.63 -8.97 -0.10
C ARG A 139 -7.79 -8.05 1.10
N MET A 140 -6.76 -7.92 1.93
CA MET A 140 -6.78 -6.98 3.06
C MET A 140 -6.84 -5.53 2.59
N ALA A 141 -6.13 -5.19 1.50
CA ALA A 141 -6.22 -3.87 0.87
C ALA A 141 -7.64 -3.57 0.36
N ALA A 142 -8.31 -4.55 -0.23
CA ALA A 142 -9.70 -4.40 -0.67
C ALA A 142 -10.67 -4.22 0.50
N VAL A 143 -10.51 -4.98 1.60
CA VAL A 143 -11.32 -4.80 2.81
C VAL A 143 -11.11 -3.41 3.42
N PHE A 144 -9.86 -2.93 3.42
CA PHE A 144 -9.53 -1.56 3.83
C PHE A 144 -10.26 -0.51 2.99
N MET A 145 -10.24 -0.67 1.66
CA MET A 145 -10.95 0.23 0.74
C MET A 145 -12.47 0.18 0.93
N MET A 146 -13.06 -1.01 1.09
CA MET A 146 -14.50 -1.17 1.28
C MET A 146 -15.00 -0.58 2.61
N SER A 147 -14.25 -0.81 3.69
CA SER A 147 -14.59 -0.23 5.00
C SER A 147 -14.51 1.29 4.95
N LEU A 148 -13.46 1.85 4.34
CA LEU A 148 -13.34 3.30 4.16
C LEU A 148 -14.46 3.89 3.30
N ALA A 149 -14.77 3.25 2.17
CA ALA A 149 -15.86 3.69 1.29
C ALA A 149 -17.21 3.67 2.01
N THR A 150 -17.45 2.67 2.86
CA THR A 150 -18.68 2.57 3.66
C THR A 150 -18.78 3.69 4.68
N ILE A 151 -17.67 4.02 5.36
CA ILE A 151 -17.60 5.15 6.29
C ILE A 151 -17.91 6.45 5.55
N TRP A 152 -17.28 6.69 4.39
CA TRP A 152 -17.54 7.88 3.58
C TRP A 152 -18.99 7.99 3.10
N LEU A 153 -19.60 6.87 2.73
CA LEU A 153 -21.01 6.83 2.31
C LEU A 153 -21.95 7.22 3.46
N LYS A 154 -21.69 6.70 4.67
CA LYS A 154 -22.51 6.98 5.86
C LYS A 154 -22.31 8.40 6.41
N THR A 155 -21.08 8.90 6.38
CA THR A 155 -20.71 10.18 6.99
C THR A 155 -20.85 11.37 6.03
N GLY A 156 -20.93 11.14 4.72
CA GLY A 156 -21.01 12.20 3.72
C GLY A 156 -19.73 13.03 3.56
N LEU A 157 -18.60 12.58 4.14
CA LEU A 157 -17.33 13.32 4.14
C LEU A 157 -16.72 13.48 2.73
N MET A 158 -16.94 12.50 1.86
CA MET A 158 -16.33 12.41 0.52
C MET A 158 -17.39 12.44 -0.60
N PRO A 159 -17.02 12.85 -1.82
CA PRO A 159 -17.98 12.98 -2.91
C PRO A 159 -18.41 11.58 -3.37
N ARG A 160 -19.71 11.40 -3.64
CA ARG A 160 -20.29 10.09 -4.03
C ARG A 160 -19.56 9.38 -5.18
N PRO A 161 -19.08 10.06 -6.25
CA PRO A 161 -18.32 9.40 -7.30
C PRO A 161 -17.07 8.68 -6.79
N LEU A 162 -16.32 9.29 -5.86
CA LEU A 162 -15.12 8.68 -5.27
C LEU A 162 -15.46 7.40 -4.50
N VAL A 163 -16.59 7.41 -3.77
CA VAL A 163 -17.06 6.25 -3.01
C VAL A 163 -17.35 5.08 -3.97
N TYR A 164 -18.09 5.33 -5.06
CA TYR A 164 -18.37 4.30 -6.06
C TYR A 164 -17.11 3.80 -6.75
N THR A 165 -16.19 4.69 -7.14
CA THR A 165 -14.89 4.29 -7.70
C THR A 165 -14.10 3.42 -6.72
N THR A 166 -14.12 3.75 -5.42
CA THR A 166 -13.42 2.96 -4.39
C THR A 166 -13.99 1.56 -4.28
N TYR A 167 -15.32 1.40 -4.28
CA TYR A 167 -15.94 0.07 -4.31
C TYR A 167 -15.59 -0.70 -5.58
N LEU A 168 -15.64 -0.07 -6.75
CA LEU A 168 -15.28 -0.72 -8.02
C LEU A 168 -13.83 -1.21 -8.01
N VAL A 169 -12.89 -0.39 -7.56
CA VAL A 169 -11.48 -0.79 -7.44
C VAL A 169 -11.32 -1.91 -6.41
N ALA A 170 -11.99 -1.84 -5.26
CA ALA A 170 -11.89 -2.87 -4.22
C ALA A 170 -12.44 -4.23 -4.70
N VAL A 171 -13.58 -4.24 -5.38
CA VAL A 171 -14.15 -5.46 -5.98
C VAL A 171 -13.23 -5.98 -7.09
N GLY A 172 -12.69 -5.09 -7.92
CA GLY A 172 -11.69 -5.44 -8.93
C GLY A 172 -10.46 -6.12 -8.32
N LEU A 173 -9.95 -5.61 -7.20
CA LEU A 173 -8.84 -6.21 -6.45
C LEU A 173 -9.20 -7.61 -5.91
N LEU A 174 -10.43 -7.84 -5.44
CA LEU A 174 -10.85 -9.15 -4.95
C LEU A 174 -10.99 -10.20 -6.06
N ILE A 175 -11.57 -9.81 -7.20
CA ILE A 175 -11.86 -10.73 -8.31
C ILE A 175 -10.60 -11.00 -9.14
N ALA A 176 -9.87 -9.94 -9.48
CA ALA A 176 -8.75 -10.01 -10.40
C ALA A 176 -7.38 -10.03 -9.71
N GLY A 177 -7.34 -10.17 -8.37
CA GLY A 177 -6.09 -10.30 -7.59
C GLY A 177 -5.18 -11.44 -8.05
N ASN A 178 -5.73 -12.46 -8.71
CA ASN A 178 -4.99 -13.60 -9.26
C ASN A 178 -4.82 -13.56 -10.80
N VAL A 179 -5.39 -12.56 -11.49
CA VAL A 179 -5.48 -12.52 -12.96
C VAL A 179 -4.39 -11.65 -13.58
N SER A 180 -4.06 -10.51 -12.97
CA SER A 180 -3.08 -9.58 -13.53
C SER A 180 -2.11 -9.08 -12.47
N MET A 181 -0.81 -9.22 -12.76
CA MET A 181 0.26 -8.77 -11.89
C MET A 181 0.09 -7.29 -11.52
N TRP A 182 -0.26 -6.43 -12.48
CA TRP A 182 -0.32 -4.97 -12.33
C TRP A 182 -1.45 -4.47 -11.45
N ILE A 183 -2.44 -5.32 -11.14
CA ILE A 183 -3.61 -4.90 -10.37
C ILE A 183 -3.25 -4.44 -8.94
N VAL A 184 -2.14 -4.93 -8.40
CA VAL A 184 -1.64 -4.52 -7.08
C VAL A 184 -1.27 -3.03 -7.04
N LEU A 185 -0.92 -2.40 -8.18
CA LEU A 185 -0.69 -0.96 -8.26
C LEU A 185 -1.97 -0.12 -8.18
N ALA A 186 -3.15 -0.73 -8.37
CA ALA A 186 -4.41 -0.03 -8.20
C ALA A 186 -4.56 0.51 -6.77
N PHE A 187 -4.03 -0.21 -5.78
CA PHE A 187 -4.08 0.23 -4.38
C PHE A 187 -3.27 1.51 -4.12
N PRO A 188 -1.94 1.59 -4.36
CA PRO A 188 -1.19 2.83 -4.17
C PRO A 188 -1.70 3.96 -5.06
N LEU A 189 -2.15 3.68 -6.30
CA LEU A 189 -2.72 4.70 -7.17
C LEU A 189 -4.02 5.28 -6.58
N TRP A 190 -4.88 4.44 -6.01
CA TRP A 190 -6.06 4.88 -5.30
C TRP A 190 -5.70 5.70 -4.05
N VAL A 191 -4.72 5.27 -3.25
CA VAL A 191 -4.25 6.06 -2.10
C VAL A 191 -3.76 7.43 -2.55
N LEU A 192 -2.99 7.50 -3.64
CA LEU A 192 -2.53 8.76 -4.23
C LEU A 192 -3.71 9.67 -4.59
N ALA A 193 -4.73 9.15 -5.28
CA ALA A 193 -5.92 9.90 -5.65
C ALA A 193 -6.66 10.45 -4.42
N VAL A 194 -6.82 9.63 -3.38
CA VAL A 194 -7.44 10.03 -2.12
C VAL A 194 -6.62 11.11 -1.42
N SER A 195 -5.30 10.94 -1.32
CA SER A 195 -4.40 11.93 -0.69
C SER A 195 -4.39 13.26 -1.43
N VAL A 196 -4.35 13.24 -2.76
CA VAL A 196 -4.43 14.45 -3.59
C VAL A 196 -5.78 15.15 -3.40
N LEU A 197 -6.89 14.40 -3.35
CA LEU A 197 -8.20 14.99 -3.10
C LEU A 197 -8.28 15.65 -1.71
N ILE A 198 -7.75 14.98 -0.67
CA ILE A 198 -7.67 15.56 0.69
C ILE A 198 -6.83 16.83 0.67
N LEU A 199 -5.69 16.84 -0.03
CA LEU A 199 -4.82 18.00 -0.15
C LEU A 199 -5.51 19.17 -0.86
N ILE A 200 -6.22 18.92 -1.97
CA ILE A 200 -6.98 19.95 -2.69
C ILE A 200 -8.06 20.53 -1.79
N ARG A 201 -8.82 19.69 -1.08
CA ARG A 201 -9.87 20.15 -0.16
C ARG A 201 -9.31 20.94 1.03
N ALA A 202 -8.18 20.51 1.58
CA ALA A 202 -7.49 21.24 2.65
C ALA A 202 -6.92 22.59 2.17
N GLY A 203 -6.49 22.68 0.91
CA GLY A 203 -5.99 23.91 0.29
C GLY A 203 -7.09 24.94 -0.01
N VAL A 204 -8.32 24.49 -0.27
CA VAL A 204 -9.47 25.37 -0.58
C VAL A 204 -10.07 26.04 0.66
N ILE A 205 -9.93 25.44 1.85
CA ILE A 205 -10.56 25.95 3.10
C ILE A 205 -9.70 27.04 3.79
N ASP A 206 -8.41 27.17 3.46
CA ASP A 206 -7.50 28.16 4.08
C ASP A 206 -7.63 29.61 3.55
N LEU A 207 -8.72 29.97 2.85
CA LEU A 207 -8.92 31.32 2.31
C LEU A 207 -9.96 32.20 3.04
N HIS A 208 -10.77 31.67 3.97
CA HIS A 208 -11.83 32.43 4.65
C HIS A 208 -11.85 32.19 6.17
N GLY A 209 -10.85 32.72 6.87
CA GLY A 209 -10.79 32.73 8.34
C GLY A 209 -9.85 33.82 8.84
N GLU A 210 -10.20 35.07 8.54
CA GLU A 210 -10.07 36.28 9.37
C GLU A 210 -8.76 36.40 10.19
N ARG A 211 -7.75 37.15 9.73
CA ARG A 211 -7.66 38.61 9.93
C ARG A 211 -8.96 39.25 10.44
N GLU A 212 -8.98 39.58 11.72
CA GLU A 212 -9.38 40.91 12.19
C GLU A 212 -8.59 41.29 13.45
N PRO A 213 -8.46 42.60 13.74
CA PRO A 213 -7.26 43.22 14.26
C PRO A 213 -7.30 43.49 15.77
N SER A 214 -6.13 43.86 16.27
CA SER A 214 -5.87 44.51 17.55
C SER A 214 -6.93 45.54 17.96
N GLU A 215 -7.46 45.41 19.17
CA GLU A 215 -7.59 46.48 20.17
C GLU A 215 -7.39 45.90 21.57
#